data_AF-A0A6P1ZBD5-F1
#
_entry.id   AF-A0A6P1ZBD5-F1
#
_cell.length_a   1.000
_cell.length_b   1.000
_cell.length_c   1.000
_cell.angle_alpha   90.00
_cell.angle_beta   90.00
_cell.angle_gamma   90.00
#
_symmetry.space_group_name_H-M   'P 1'
#
loop_
_entity.id
_entity.type
_entity.pdbx_description
1 polymer ?
#
loop_
_entity_poly.entity_id
_entity_poly.type
_entity_poly.pdbx_seq_one_letter_code
_entity_poly.pdbx_strand_id
1 'polypeptide(L)' 'MDDLTRIPFTTNADIRENYPSGLFAVPLREVVRLHSSSGTSGRPVVVGYTRNDVKQWSDL' A
#
# COMPACT_ATOMS: atom_id res chain seq x y z
N MET A 1 -23.99 1.28 -3.66
CA MET A 1 -23.03 0.18 -3.40
C MET A 1 -22.76 -0.64 -4.66
N ASP A 2 -23.62 -0.56 -5.68
CA ASP A 2 -23.51 -1.38 -6.89
C ASP A 2 -22.24 -1.09 -7.72
N ASP A 3 -21.70 0.13 -7.65
CA ASP A 3 -20.49 0.53 -8.39
C ASP A 3 -19.22 -0.22 -7.99
N LEU A 4 -19.16 -0.76 -6.76
CA LEU A 4 -18.00 -1.53 -6.28
C LEU A 4 -17.70 -2.74 -7.17
N THR A 5 -18.75 -3.35 -7.74
CA THR A 5 -18.61 -4.52 -8.63
C THR A 5 -17.94 -4.20 -9.96
N ARG A 6 -17.83 -2.91 -10.30
CA ARG A 6 -17.24 -2.42 -11.56
C ARG A 6 -15.75 -2.10 -11.42
N ILE A 7 -15.22 -2.05 -10.20
CA ILE A 7 -13.82 -1.70 -9.94
C ILE A 7 -12.93 -2.92 -10.24
N PRO A 8 -11.86 -2.77 -11.04
CA PRO A 8 -10.96 -3.89 -11.33
C PRO A 8 -10.21 -4.33 -10.07
N PHE A 9 -9.82 -5.60 -10.03
CA PHE A 9 -8.98 -6.12 -8.96
C PHE A 9 -7.55 -5.60 -9.06
N THR A 10 -6.95 -5.32 -7.90
CA THR A 10 -5.51 -5.09 -7.77
C THR A 10 -4.81 -6.41 -7.46
N THR A 11 -3.71 -6.69 -8.16
CA THR A 11 -2.91 -7.90 -8.02
C THR A 11 -1.54 -7.59 -7.41
N ASN A 12 -0.83 -8.64 -7.00
CA ASN A 12 0.57 -8.49 -6.58
C ASN A 12 1.52 -8.06 -7.72
N ALA A 13 1.13 -8.20 -9.00
CA ALA A 13 1.94 -7.71 -10.12
C ALA A 13 1.89 -6.18 -10.17
N ASP A 14 0.69 -5.59 -10.06
CA ASP A 14 0.47 -4.14 -10.05
C ASP A 14 1.28 -3.45 -8.95
N ILE A 15 1.35 -4.07 -7.76
CA ILE A 15 2.13 -3.54 -6.62
C ILE A 15 3.64 -3.55 -6.92
N ARG A 16 4.15 -4.59 -7.59
CA ARG A 16 5.58 -4.71 -7.92
C ARG A 16 6.01 -3.78 -9.05
N GLU A 17 5.13 -3.50 -10.00
CA GLU A 17 5.38 -2.55 -11.10
C GLU A 17 5.47 -1.10 -10.60
N ASN A 18 4.76 -0.79 -9.52
CA ASN A 18 4.72 0.53 -8.90
C ASN A 18 5.68 0.68 -7.70
N TYR A 19 6.70 -0.17 -7.61
CA TYR A 19 7.70 -0.09 -6.56
C TYR A 19 8.48 1.25 -6.58
N PRO A 20 8.83 1.85 -5.44
CA PRO A 20 8.48 1.46 -4.07
C PRO A 20 7.17 2.11 -3.55
N SER A 21 6.67 3.15 -4.22
CA SER A 21 5.62 4.02 -3.68
C SER A 21 4.64 4.57 -4.73
N GLY A 22 4.64 4.04 -5.95
CA GLY A 22 3.79 4.52 -7.05
C GLY A 22 2.29 4.40 -6.78
N LEU A 23 1.89 3.55 -5.83
CA LEU A 23 0.50 3.40 -5.38
C LEU A 23 0.17 4.23 -4.13
N PHE A 24 1.08 5.07 -3.63
CA PHE A 24 0.78 5.90 -2.47
C PHE A 24 -0.16 7.04 -2.87
N ALA A 25 -1.27 7.16 -2.15
CA ALA A 25 -2.26 8.22 -2.36
C ALA A 25 -1.86 9.56 -1.71
N VAL A 26 -0.71 9.61 -1.03
CA VAL A 26 -0.17 10.79 -0.34
C VAL A 26 1.33 10.95 -0.62
N PRO A 27 1.89 12.17 -0.53
CA PRO A 27 3.32 12.39 -0.61
C PRO A 27 4.11 11.61 0.46
N LEU A 28 5.31 11.14 0.13
CA LEU A 28 6.15 10.34 1.04
C LEU A 28 6.42 10.98 2.41
N ARG A 29 6.46 12.32 2.49
CA ARG A 29 6.64 13.05 3.77
C ARG A 29 5.52 12.80 4.80
N GLU A 30 4.36 12.32 4.33
CA GLU A 30 3.18 12.04 5.16
C GLU A 30 3.13 10.57 5.61
N VAL A 31 4.01 9.73 5.05
CA VAL A 31 4.18 8.33 5.42
C VAL A 31 5.12 8.25 6.63
N VAL A 32 4.59 7.78 7.76
CA VAL A 32 5.34 7.71 9.03
C VAL A 32 5.88 6.31 9.32
N ARG A 33 5.42 5.29 8.58
CA ARG A 33 5.89 3.91 8.72
C ARG A 33 5.92 3.22 7.36
N LEU A 34 6.99 2.48 7.10
CA LEU A 34 7.11 1.58 5.95
C LEU A 34 7.25 0.14 6.45
N HIS A 35 6.60 -0.79 5.76
CA HIS A 35 6.75 -2.23 5.95
C HIS A 35 7.04 -2.87 4.61
N SER A 36 8.01 -3.78 4.58
CA SER A 36 8.34 -4.56 3.39
C SER A 36 8.29 -6.05 3.69
N SER A 37 7.56 -6.80 2.88
CA SER A 37 7.62 -8.26 2.95
C SER A 37 8.82 -8.78 2.15
N SER A 38 9.44 -9.86 2.60
CA SER A 38 10.51 -10.54 1.87
C SER A 38 9.93 -11.22 0.63
N GLY A 39 9.82 -10.48 -0.47
CA GLY A 39 9.41 -11.03 -1.76
C GLY A 39 10.50 -11.95 -2.33
N THR A 40 10.10 -13.05 -2.98
CA THR A 40 11.01 -14.00 -3.64
C THR A 40 11.62 -13.46 -4.94
N SER A 41 11.12 -12.35 -5.48
CA SER A 41 11.39 -11.86 -6.84
C SER A 41 12.34 -10.64 -6.89
N GLY A 42 13.12 -10.39 -5.84
CA GLY A 42 14.10 -9.27 -5.77
C GLY A 42 13.49 -7.87 -5.58
N ARG A 43 12.21 -7.67 -5.91
CA ARG A 43 11.44 -6.46 -5.58
C ARG A 43 10.42 -6.77 -4.48
N PRO A 44 10.68 -6.38 -3.22
CA PRO A 44 9.76 -6.64 -2.12
C PRO A 44 8.49 -5.80 -2.28
N VAL A 45 7.37 -6.29 -1.73
CA VAL A 45 6.15 -5.48 -1.63
C VAL A 45 6.37 -4.47 -0.51
N VAL A 46 6.16 -3.18 -0.81
CA VAL A 46 6.31 -2.07 0.13
C VAL A 46 4.94 -1.49 0.45
N VAL A 47 4.66 -1.32 1.73
CA VAL A 47 3.43 -0.72 2.24
C VAL A 47 3.79 0.46 3.13
N GLY A 48 3.10 1.59 2.94
CA GLY A 48 3.26 2.80 3.73
C GLY A 48 2.02 3.10 4.57
N TYR A 49 2.23 3.66 5.76
CA TYR A 49 1.16 4.07 6.66
C TYR A 49 1.37 5.53 7.08
N THR A 50 0.31 6.33 7.02
CA THR A 50 0.24 7.66 7.61
C THR A 50 0.05 7.59 9.12
N ARG A 51 0.19 8.73 9.80
CA ARG A 51 -0.11 8.81 11.25
C ARG A 51 -1.55 8.41 11.55
N ASN A 52 -2.49 8.75 10.68
CA ASN A 52 -3.90 8.39 10.85
C ASN A 52 -4.11 6.88 10.71
N ASP A 53 -3.47 6.25 9.72
CA ASP A 53 -3.59 4.80 9.50
C ASP A 53 -3.05 4.01 10.71
N VAL A 54 -1.92 4.44 11.28
CA VAL A 54 -1.36 3.83 12.48
C VAL A 54 -2.29 4.00 13.69
N LYS A 55 -2.92 5.17 13.84
CA LYS A 55 -3.90 5.41 14.91
C LYS A 55 -5.10 4.49 14.76
N GLN A 56 -5.71 4.44 13.58
CA GLN A 56 -6.87 3.58 13.31
C GLN A 56 -6.56 2.10 13.55
N TRP A 57 -5.34 1.64 13.24
CA TRP A 57 -4.92 0.27 13.53
C TRP A 57 -4.70 0.01 15.03
N SER A 58 -4.26 1.03 15.80
CA SER A 58 -4.00 0.86 17.23
C SER A 58 -5.27 0.89 18.09
N ASP A 59 -6.35 1.49 17.58
CA ASP A 59 -7.65 1.60 18.24
C ASP A 59 -8.54 0.34 18.02
N LEU A 60 -7.92 -0.81 17.71
CA LEU A 60 -8.55 -2.09 17.35
C LEU A 60 -8.30 -3.17 18.42
#